data_AF-A0A7D7VIW2-F1
#
_entry.id   AF-A0A7D7VIW2-F1
#
_cell.length_a   1.000
_cell.length_b   1.000
_cell.length_c   1.000
_cell.angle_alpha   90.00
_cell.angle_beta   90.00
_cell.angle_gamma   90.00
#
_symmetry.space_group_name_H-M   'P 1'
#
loop_
_entity.id
_entity.type
_entity.pdbx_description
1 polymer ?
#
loop_
_entity_poly.entity_id
_entity_poly.type
_entity_poly.pdbx_seq_one_letter_code
_entity_poly.pdbx_strand_id
1 'polypeptide(L)'
;MKIFFAATLLFASFPALADSYDNDLKTLFELTGVKNNYSSLNNVIINQMQGGFFQAADRDISSESLTVEQKKQVGEILKNRFSEMVKGYQDFVAEKMPYAAVEKDIYMPIYKETYTHDEVIELVKFYSSPLGKKTIEFSQKVPEQAAKKSSEKYDSIISEFIQGQISINISLVKDEMAEKNIK
;
A
#
# COMPACT_ATOMS: atom_id res chain seq x y z
N MET A 1 -6.24 51.82 -49.64
CA MET A 1 -6.53 52.12 -48.23
C MET A 1 -6.58 50.80 -47.48
N LYS A 2 -5.54 50.48 -46.70
CA LYS A 2 -5.40 49.20 -45.96
C LYS A 2 -5.80 49.46 -44.51
N ILE A 3 -6.83 48.77 -44.01
CA ILE A 3 -7.17 48.76 -42.59
C ILE A 3 -6.86 47.36 -42.08
N PHE A 4 -5.75 47.23 -41.35
CA PHE A 4 -5.44 46.03 -40.56
C PHE A 4 -6.01 46.26 -39.16
N PHE A 5 -7.01 45.46 -38.78
CA PHE A 5 -7.42 45.34 -37.39
C PHE A 5 -6.45 44.40 -36.68
N ALA A 6 -5.60 44.95 -35.82
CA ALA A 6 -4.83 44.16 -34.85
C ALA A 6 -5.76 43.85 -33.66
N ALA A 7 -6.25 42.61 -33.59
CA ALA A 7 -6.94 42.10 -32.42
C ALA A 7 -5.90 41.70 -31.37
N THR A 8 -5.62 42.59 -30.42
CA THR A 8 -4.82 42.28 -29.23
C THR A 8 -5.68 41.45 -28.29
N LEU A 9 -5.54 40.13 -28.33
CA LEU A 9 -6.12 39.23 -27.33
C LEU A 9 -5.37 39.44 -26.00
N LEU A 10 -6.03 40.13 -25.08
CA LEU A 10 -5.64 40.22 -23.66
C LEU A 10 -5.73 38.83 -23.04
N PHE A 11 -4.58 38.19 -22.80
CA PHE A 11 -4.48 37.05 -21.89
C PHE A 11 -4.71 37.56 -20.47
N ALA A 12 -5.96 37.53 -20.03
CA ALA A 12 -6.30 37.76 -18.63
C ALA A 12 -5.68 36.64 -17.77
N SER A 13 -5.11 37.06 -16.64
CA SER A 13 -4.41 36.27 -15.64
C SER A 13 -5.18 35.00 -15.21
N PHE A 14 -4.54 33.84 -15.38
CA PHE A 14 -5.02 32.49 -15.01
C PHE A 14 -4.88 32.02 -13.54
N PRO A 15 -4.33 32.76 -12.54
CA PRO A 15 -4.07 32.16 -11.23
C PRO A 15 -5.35 31.80 -10.45
N ALA A 16 -6.45 32.54 -10.62
CA ALA A 16 -7.71 32.27 -9.92
C ALA A 16 -8.37 30.94 -10.31
N LEU A 17 -8.13 30.44 -11.53
CA LEU A 17 -8.67 29.15 -11.99
C LEU A 17 -7.79 27.97 -11.54
N ALA A 18 -6.47 28.18 -11.42
CA ALA A 18 -5.57 27.16 -10.91
C ALA A 18 -5.80 26.91 -9.41
N ASP A 19 -6.05 27.98 -8.65
CA ASP A 19 -6.32 27.88 -7.21
C ASP A 19 -7.64 27.16 -6.92
N SER A 20 -8.67 27.29 -7.78
CA SER A 20 -9.93 26.55 -7.60
C SER A 20 -9.76 25.05 -7.90
N TYR A 21 -9.00 24.70 -8.95
CA TYR A 21 -8.77 23.30 -9.29
C TYR A 21 -7.99 22.55 -8.19
N ASP A 22 -6.96 23.18 -7.61
CA ASP A 22 -6.19 22.57 -6.51
C ASP A 22 -7.05 22.32 -5.27
N ASN A 23 -7.99 23.21 -4.97
CA ASN A 23 -8.89 23.05 -3.82
C ASN A 23 -9.91 21.92 -4.04
N ASP A 24 -10.43 21.77 -5.26
CA ASP A 24 -11.33 20.67 -5.59
C ASP A 24 -10.60 19.32 -5.58
N LEU A 25 -9.34 19.27 -6.02
CA LEU A 25 -8.50 18.08 -5.89
C LEU A 25 -8.24 17.70 -4.42
N LYS A 26 -7.93 18.68 -3.55
CA LYS A 26 -7.80 18.42 -2.11
C LYS A 26 -9.08 17.84 -1.53
N THR A 27 -10.22 18.42 -1.89
CA THR A 27 -11.54 17.94 -1.46
C THR A 27 -11.77 16.50 -1.94
N LEU A 28 -11.44 16.20 -3.20
CA LEU A 28 -11.52 14.84 -3.73
C LEU A 28 -10.63 13.87 -2.95
N PHE A 29 -9.39 14.25 -2.66
CA PHE A 29 -8.41 13.42 -1.94
C PHE A 29 -8.82 13.15 -0.49
N GLU A 30 -9.46 14.12 0.17
CA GLU A 30 -10.05 13.94 1.49
C GLU A 30 -11.22 12.94 1.43
N LEU A 31 -12.12 13.09 0.46
CA LEU A 31 -13.27 12.21 0.28
C LEU A 31 -12.86 10.77 -0.03
N THR A 32 -11.86 10.56 -0.89
CA THR A 32 -11.41 9.22 -1.30
C THR A 32 -10.37 8.60 -0.36
N GLY A 33 -9.91 9.35 0.64
CA GLY A 33 -8.99 8.86 1.67
C GLY A 33 -7.54 8.73 1.21
N VAL A 34 -7.07 9.55 0.27
CA VAL A 34 -5.67 9.53 -0.21
C VAL A 34 -4.68 9.68 0.95
N LYS A 35 -4.98 10.55 1.92
CA LYS A 35 -4.17 10.72 3.15
C LYS A 35 -4.11 9.45 4.00
N ASN A 36 -5.22 8.72 4.11
CA ASN A 36 -5.27 7.46 4.84
C ASN A 36 -4.46 6.39 4.10
N ASN A 37 -4.52 6.37 2.76
CA ASN A 37 -3.70 5.47 1.94
C ASN A 37 -2.21 5.78 2.11
N TYR A 38 -1.82 7.06 2.09
CA TYR A 38 -0.44 7.48 2.35
C TYR A 38 0.07 6.96 3.71
N SER A 39 -0.73 7.13 4.76
CA SER A 39 -0.39 6.66 6.11
C SER A 39 -0.36 5.13 6.20
N SER A 40 -1.27 4.45 5.51
CA SER A 40 -1.33 2.98 5.45
C SER A 40 -0.13 2.39 4.73
N LEU A 41 0.35 3.01 3.65
CA LEU A 41 1.56 2.59 2.95
C LEU A 41 2.78 2.66 3.86
N ASN A 42 2.92 3.73 4.66
CA ASN A 42 3.99 3.84 5.65
C ASN A 42 3.91 2.73 6.71
N ASN A 43 2.71 2.39 7.17
CA ASN A 43 2.52 1.28 8.12
C ASN A 43 2.84 -0.08 7.48
N VAL A 44 2.52 -0.29 6.21
CA VAL A 44 2.91 -1.52 5.48
C VAL A 44 4.43 -1.65 5.42
N ILE A 45 5.15 -0.57 5.10
CA ILE A 45 6.61 -0.56 5.09
C ILE A 45 7.16 -0.88 6.48
N ILE A 46 6.64 -0.26 7.54
CA ILE A 46 7.05 -0.53 8.93
C ILE A 46 6.82 -2.00 9.30
N ASN A 47 5.67 -2.57 8.94
CA ASN A 47 5.35 -3.97 9.22
C ASN A 47 6.28 -4.93 8.46
N GLN A 48 6.64 -4.60 7.21
CA GLN A 48 7.61 -5.37 6.43
C GLN A 48 9.02 -5.27 7.04
N MET A 49 9.43 -4.08 7.47
CA MET A 49 10.68 -3.87 8.20
C MET A 49 10.72 -4.71 9.48
N GLN A 50 9.61 -4.77 10.23
CA GLN A 50 9.50 -5.58 11.44
C GLN A 50 9.74 -7.06 11.17
N GLY A 51 9.04 -7.61 10.17
CA GLY A 51 9.19 -9.01 9.79
C GLY A 51 10.62 -9.33 9.37
N GLY A 52 11.23 -8.52 8.49
CA GLY A 52 12.59 -8.73 8.03
C GLY A 52 13.64 -8.58 9.14
N PHE A 53 13.47 -7.58 10.01
CA PHE A 53 14.39 -7.32 11.12
C PHE A 53 14.44 -8.50 12.10
N PHE A 54 13.28 -8.98 12.57
CA PHE A 54 13.25 -10.07 13.55
C PHE A 54 13.63 -11.42 12.95
N GLN A 55 13.33 -11.69 11.67
CA GLN A 55 13.80 -12.90 11.00
C GLN A 55 15.32 -12.92 10.83
N ALA A 56 15.95 -11.78 10.50
CA ALA A 56 17.39 -11.68 10.42
C ALA A 56 18.03 -11.85 11.80
N ALA A 57 17.50 -11.16 12.81
CA ALA A 57 17.97 -11.28 14.17
C ALA A 57 17.87 -12.71 14.72
N ASP A 58 16.76 -13.41 14.49
CA ASP A 58 16.56 -14.78 14.96
C ASP A 58 17.57 -15.75 14.32
N ARG A 59 17.86 -15.57 13.02
CA ARG A 59 18.89 -16.36 12.31
C ARG A 59 20.27 -16.17 12.94
N ASP A 60 20.66 -14.92 13.18
CA ASP A 60 21.99 -14.59 13.69
C ASP A 60 22.13 -15.05 15.16
N ILE A 61 21.13 -14.77 16.01
CA ILE A 61 21.12 -15.19 17.42
C ILE A 61 21.09 -16.71 17.57
N SER A 62 20.39 -17.42 16.70
CA SER A 62 20.31 -18.88 16.76
C SER A 62 21.64 -19.56 16.46
N SER A 63 22.55 -18.88 15.74
CA SER A 63 23.91 -19.37 15.48
C SER A 63 24.87 -19.18 16.66
N GLU A 64 24.50 -18.34 17.63
CA GLU A 64 25.31 -18.03 18.82
C GLU A 64 25.05 -19.00 19.97
N SER A 65 26.11 -19.37 20.70
CA SER A 65 26.03 -20.22 21.89
C SER A 65 25.60 -19.40 23.13
N LEU A 66 24.36 -18.90 23.11
CA LEU A 66 23.76 -18.14 24.21
C LEU A 66 22.87 -19.01 25.11
N THR A 67 22.88 -18.73 26.40
CA THR A 67 21.89 -19.27 27.35
C THR A 67 20.49 -18.73 27.07
N VAL A 68 19.46 -19.41 27.58
CA VAL A 68 18.06 -18.96 27.43
C VAL A 68 17.84 -17.55 27.97
N GLU A 69 18.45 -17.21 29.13
CA GLU A 69 18.29 -15.88 29.74
C GLU A 69 18.98 -14.80 28.90
N GLN A 70 20.15 -15.10 28.33
CA GLN A 70 20.83 -14.18 27.41
C GLN A 70 20.01 -13.96 26.13
N LYS A 71 19.42 -15.01 25.54
CA LYS A 71 18.55 -14.87 24.36
C LYS A 71 17.36 -13.95 24.64
N LYS A 72 16.74 -14.08 25.82
CA LYS A 72 15.65 -13.19 26.25
C LYS A 72 16.10 -11.73 26.38
N GLN A 73 17.25 -11.49 27.02
CA GLN A 73 17.81 -10.14 27.16
C GLN A 73 18.13 -9.52 25.80
N VAL A 74 18.73 -10.29 24.89
CA VAL A 74 18.99 -9.84 23.51
C VAL A 74 17.69 -9.53 22.79
N GLY A 75 16.65 -10.34 22.95
CA GLY A 75 15.32 -10.09 22.37
C GLY A 75 14.72 -8.73 22.80
N GLU A 76 14.79 -8.41 24.09
CA GLU A 76 14.31 -7.10 24.59
C GLU A 76 15.15 -5.93 24.08
N ILE A 77 16.48 -6.08 24.02
CA ILE A 77 17.37 -5.06 23.44
C ILE A 77 16.99 -4.81 21.98
N LEU A 78 16.84 -5.88 21.18
CA LEU A 78 16.49 -5.77 19.77
C LEU A 78 15.12 -5.13 19.56
N LYS A 79 14.14 -5.46 20.40
CA LYS A 79 12.82 -4.83 20.35
C LYS A 79 12.90 -3.32 20.61
N ASN A 80 13.71 -2.89 21.58
CA ASN A 80 13.93 -1.47 21.85
C ASN A 80 14.64 -0.78 20.69
N ARG A 81 15.69 -1.39 20.12
CA ARG A 81 16.40 -0.87 18.94
C ARG A 81 15.51 -0.78 17.72
N PHE A 82 14.65 -1.77 17.50
CA PHE A 82 13.68 -1.73 16.43
C PHE A 82 12.70 -0.56 16.61
N SER A 83 12.20 -0.35 17.83
CA SER A 83 11.33 0.79 18.14
C SER A 83 12.02 2.14 17.85
N GLU A 84 13.28 2.30 18.25
CA GLU A 84 14.09 3.49 17.92
C GLU A 84 14.25 3.69 16.41
N MET A 85 14.52 2.61 15.66
CA MET A 85 14.64 2.64 14.21
C MET A 85 13.31 3.02 13.54
N VAL A 86 12.18 2.45 13.97
CA VAL A 86 10.85 2.80 13.46
C VAL A 86 10.54 4.27 13.70
N LYS A 87 10.86 4.79 14.90
CA LYS A 87 10.72 6.21 15.19
C LYS A 87 11.56 7.07 14.26
N GLY A 88 12.85 6.71 14.07
CA GLY A 88 13.72 7.41 13.14
C GLY A 88 13.22 7.40 11.69
N TYR A 89 12.64 6.28 11.24
CA TYR A 89 11.98 6.20 9.94
C TYR A 89 10.76 7.12 9.85
N GLN A 90 9.90 7.13 10.87
CA GLN A 90 8.72 8.01 10.92
C GLN A 90 9.12 9.49 10.89
N ASP A 91 10.13 9.88 11.67
CA ASP A 91 10.68 11.23 11.68
C ASP A 91 11.25 11.60 10.30
N PHE A 92 12.02 10.69 9.68
CA PHE A 92 12.56 10.87 8.33
C PHE A 92 11.45 11.08 7.29
N VAL A 93 10.40 10.24 7.30
CA VAL A 93 9.27 10.36 6.37
C VAL A 93 8.51 11.67 6.61
N ALA A 94 8.26 12.03 7.87
CA ALA A 94 7.57 13.29 8.19
C ALA A 94 8.36 14.51 7.72
N GLU A 95 9.70 14.48 7.81
CA GLU A 95 10.57 15.58 7.40
C GLU A 95 10.77 15.64 5.88
N LYS A 96 11.10 14.52 5.25
CA LYS A 96 11.50 14.47 3.83
C LYS A 96 10.35 14.26 2.87
N MET A 97 9.26 13.66 3.34
CA MET A 97 8.08 13.33 2.56
C MET A 97 6.80 13.72 3.32
N PRO A 98 6.63 14.98 3.75
CA PRO A 98 5.39 15.38 4.39
C PRO A 98 4.23 15.18 3.41
N TYR A 99 3.08 14.74 3.91
CA TYR A 99 1.91 14.45 3.07
C TYR A 99 1.55 15.62 2.14
N ALA A 100 1.64 16.86 2.61
CA ALA A 100 1.35 18.04 1.80
C ALA A 100 2.26 18.18 0.57
N ALA A 101 3.54 17.81 0.68
CA ALA A 101 4.46 17.81 -0.46
C ALA A 101 4.14 16.66 -1.42
N VAL A 102 3.90 15.45 -0.90
CA VAL A 102 3.51 14.29 -1.72
C VAL A 102 2.19 14.56 -2.46
N GLU A 103 1.20 15.14 -1.77
CA GLU A 103 -0.07 15.56 -2.35
C GLU A 103 0.13 16.53 -3.52
N LYS A 104 0.89 17.60 -3.28
CA LYS A 104 1.09 18.67 -4.26
C LYS A 104 1.98 18.26 -5.42
N ASP A 105 3.08 17.56 -5.15
CA ASP A 105 4.16 17.34 -6.11
C ASP A 105 3.99 16.00 -6.87
N ILE A 106 3.16 15.08 -6.36
CA ILE A 106 2.94 13.77 -6.98
C ILE A 106 1.46 13.56 -7.33
N TYR A 107 0.55 13.64 -6.35
CA TYR A 107 -0.85 13.29 -6.61
C TYR A 107 -1.57 14.31 -7.50
N MET A 108 -1.44 15.61 -7.22
CA MET A 108 -2.12 16.64 -8.01
C MET A 108 -1.73 16.61 -9.50
N PRO A 109 -0.44 16.53 -9.90
CA PRO A 109 -0.06 16.44 -11.31
C PRO A 109 -0.69 15.25 -12.02
N ILE A 110 -0.65 14.06 -11.41
CA ILE A 110 -1.24 12.84 -11.99
C ILE A 110 -2.73 13.04 -12.30
N TYR A 111 -3.48 13.65 -11.37
CA TYR A 111 -4.90 13.93 -11.58
C TYR A 111 -5.13 14.99 -12.64
N LYS A 112 -4.34 16.07 -12.68
CA LYS A 112 -4.44 17.13 -13.69
C LYS A 112 -4.07 16.67 -15.10
N GLU A 113 -3.21 15.66 -15.21
CA GLU A 113 -2.86 15.01 -16.49
C GLU A 113 -3.98 14.09 -16.99
N THR A 114 -4.81 13.57 -16.09
CA THR A 114 -5.82 12.55 -16.39
C THR A 114 -7.23 13.11 -16.52
N TYR A 115 -7.59 14.06 -15.65
CA TYR A 115 -8.92 14.62 -15.54
C TYR A 115 -8.91 16.11 -15.84
N THR A 116 -10.02 16.60 -16.37
CA THR A 116 -10.33 18.02 -16.41
C THR A 116 -10.82 18.51 -15.05
N HIS A 117 -10.86 19.83 -14.87
CA HIS A 117 -11.41 20.43 -13.65
C HIS A 117 -12.90 20.09 -13.46
N ASP A 118 -13.70 20.17 -14.53
CA ASP A 118 -15.14 19.83 -14.48
C ASP A 118 -15.39 18.37 -14.08
N GLU A 119 -14.56 17.44 -14.57
CA GLU A 119 -14.65 16.03 -14.17
C GLU A 119 -14.31 15.84 -12.70
N VAL A 120 -13.32 16.56 -12.18
CA VAL A 120 -12.99 16.53 -10.75
C VAL A 120 -14.14 17.09 -9.89
N ILE A 121 -14.80 18.15 -10.33
CA ILE A 121 -16.00 18.68 -9.66
C ILE A 121 -17.11 17.63 -9.60
N GLU A 122 -17.37 16.92 -10.71
CA GLU A 122 -18.38 15.85 -10.72
C GLU A 122 -17.97 14.64 -9.86
N LEU A 123 -16.68 14.30 -9.79
CA LEU A 123 -16.16 13.29 -8.85
C LEU A 123 -16.37 13.72 -7.40
N VAL A 124 -16.05 14.97 -7.04
CA VAL A 124 -16.27 15.52 -5.69
C VAL A 124 -17.75 15.42 -5.33
N LYS A 125 -18.64 15.84 -6.23
CA LYS A 125 -20.10 15.76 -6.05
C LYS A 125 -20.57 14.32 -5.86
N PHE A 126 -20.08 13.38 -6.67
CA PHE A 126 -20.40 11.97 -6.54
C PHE A 126 -19.94 11.41 -5.19
N TYR A 127 -18.66 11.56 -4.85
CA TYR A 127 -18.10 11.00 -3.61
C TYR A 127 -18.62 11.69 -2.34
N SER A 128 -19.13 12.92 -2.45
CA SER A 128 -19.86 13.59 -1.36
C SER A 128 -21.26 13.03 -1.12
N SER A 129 -21.87 12.40 -2.13
CA SER A 129 -23.22 11.84 -2.03
C SER A 129 -23.30 10.60 -1.12
N PRO A 130 -24.49 10.24 -0.59
CA PRO A 130 -24.67 9.00 0.18
C PRO A 130 -24.22 7.75 -0.59
N LEU A 131 -24.46 7.71 -1.90
CA LEU A 131 -24.04 6.60 -2.74
C LEU A 131 -22.52 6.55 -2.89
N GLY A 132 -21.87 7.69 -3.16
CA GLY A 132 -20.41 7.76 -3.30
C GLY A 132 -19.67 7.36 -2.02
N LYS A 133 -20.14 7.81 -0.86
CA LYS A 133 -19.60 7.38 0.44
C LYS A 133 -19.75 5.87 0.65
N LYS A 134 -20.92 5.30 0.33
CA LYS A 134 -21.15 3.86 0.38
C LYS A 134 -20.24 3.10 -0.59
N THR A 135 -19.99 3.64 -1.78
CA THR A 135 -19.07 3.05 -2.76
C THR A 135 -17.64 2.99 -2.22
N ILE A 136 -17.14 4.06 -1.60
CA ILE A 136 -15.81 4.07 -0.96
C ILE A 136 -15.74 3.00 0.13
N GLU A 137 -16.68 3.01 1.07
CA GLU A 137 -16.71 2.05 2.17
C GLU A 137 -16.79 0.60 1.67
N PHE A 138 -17.65 0.34 0.68
CA PHE A 138 -17.84 -1.00 0.16
C PHE A 138 -16.63 -1.48 -0.66
N SER A 139 -15.97 -0.59 -1.42
CA SER A 139 -14.77 -0.93 -2.20
C SER A 139 -13.63 -1.45 -1.33
N GLN A 140 -13.52 -0.98 -0.08
CA GLN A 140 -12.54 -1.46 0.89
C GLN A 140 -12.90 -2.85 1.46
N LYS A 141 -14.20 -3.16 1.59
CA LYS A 141 -14.70 -4.41 2.17
C LYS A 141 -14.82 -5.57 1.17
N VAL A 142 -15.01 -5.26 -0.11
CA VAL A 142 -15.23 -6.28 -1.15
C VAL A 142 -14.08 -7.29 -1.23
N PRO A 143 -12.79 -6.90 -1.25
CA PRO A 143 -11.70 -7.87 -1.33
C PRO A 143 -11.71 -8.88 -0.17
N GLU A 144 -11.93 -8.41 1.07
CA GLU A 144 -12.01 -9.28 2.25
C GLU A 144 -13.20 -10.25 2.15
N GLN A 145 -14.38 -9.74 1.77
CA GLN A 145 -15.57 -10.58 1.59
C GLN A 145 -15.40 -11.58 0.44
N ALA A 146 -14.76 -11.17 -0.65
CA ALA A 146 -14.47 -12.02 -1.79
C ALA A 146 -13.49 -13.14 -1.41
N ALA A 147 -12.44 -12.82 -0.65
CA ALA A 147 -11.49 -13.81 -0.14
C ALA A 147 -12.18 -14.84 0.75
N LYS A 148 -12.99 -14.38 1.73
CA LYS A 148 -13.76 -15.27 2.61
C LYS A 148 -14.68 -16.21 1.82
N LYS A 149 -15.48 -15.65 0.90
CA LYS A 149 -16.39 -16.44 0.06
C LYS A 149 -15.66 -17.39 -0.88
N SER A 150 -14.46 -17.02 -1.34
CA SER A 150 -13.63 -17.88 -2.18
C SER A 150 -13.10 -19.07 -1.38
N SER A 151 -12.63 -18.84 -0.16
CA SER A 151 -12.21 -19.90 0.77
C SER A 151 -13.38 -20.85 1.07
N GLU A 152 -14.53 -20.33 1.49
CA GLU A 152 -15.74 -21.12 1.74
C GLU A 152 -16.14 -22.02 0.55
N LYS A 153 -15.91 -21.55 -0.69
CA LYS A 153 -16.31 -22.26 -1.90
C LYS A 153 -15.25 -23.22 -2.44
N TYR A 154 -13.97 -22.86 -2.33
CA TYR A 154 -12.88 -23.53 -3.05
C TYR A 154 -11.88 -24.25 -2.15
N ASP A 155 -11.94 -24.09 -0.82
CA ASP A 155 -10.96 -24.70 0.10
C ASP A 155 -10.93 -26.22 0.01
N SER A 156 -12.09 -26.89 -0.12
CA SER A 156 -12.12 -28.35 -0.25
C SER A 156 -11.45 -28.81 -1.54
N ILE A 157 -11.73 -28.13 -2.67
CA ILE A 157 -11.15 -28.43 -3.98
C ILE A 157 -9.63 -28.23 -3.96
N ILE A 158 -9.17 -27.13 -3.35
CA ILE A 158 -7.75 -26.83 -3.19
C ILE A 158 -7.08 -27.88 -2.29
N SER A 159 -7.71 -28.25 -1.17
CA SER A 159 -7.21 -29.25 -0.22
C SER A 159 -7.08 -30.63 -0.88
N GLU A 160 -8.09 -31.07 -1.65
CA GLU A 160 -8.06 -32.33 -2.40
C GLU A 160 -6.91 -32.35 -3.40
N PHE A 161 -6.72 -31.26 -4.16
CA PHE A 161 -5.60 -31.14 -5.09
C PHE A 161 -4.25 -31.23 -4.37
N ILE A 162 -4.07 -30.49 -3.26
CA ILE A 162 -2.83 -30.48 -2.47
C ILE A 162 -2.54 -31.88 -1.91
N GLN A 163 -3.54 -32.55 -1.34
CA GLN A 163 -3.38 -33.92 -0.81
C GLN A 163 -3.00 -34.91 -1.91
N GLY A 164 -3.59 -34.76 -3.11
CA GLY A 164 -3.21 -35.52 -4.29
C GLY A 164 -1.74 -35.31 -4.67
N GLN A 165 -1.28 -34.06 -4.73
CA GLN A 165 0.12 -33.74 -5.04
C GLN A 165 1.09 -34.27 -3.98
N ILE A 166 0.76 -34.15 -2.69
CA ILE A 166 1.57 -34.70 -1.60
C ILE A 166 1.72 -36.22 -1.77
N SER A 167 0.61 -36.92 -2.05
CA SER A 167 0.61 -38.37 -2.23
C SER A 167 1.48 -38.80 -3.41
N ILE A 168 1.41 -38.09 -4.54
CA ILE A 168 2.27 -38.33 -5.71
C ILE A 168 3.75 -38.16 -5.34
N ASN A 169 4.11 -37.05 -4.70
CA ASN A 169 5.50 -36.76 -4.37
C ASN A 169 6.08 -37.76 -3.34
N ILE A 170 5.28 -38.21 -2.37
CA ILE A 170 5.71 -39.27 -1.43
C ILE A 170 6.04 -40.57 -2.18
N SER A 171 5.22 -40.95 -3.17
CA SER A 171 5.49 -42.13 -3.98
C SER A 171 6.79 -41.99 -4.78
N LEU A 172 7.00 -40.84 -5.43
CA LEU A 172 8.24 -40.57 -6.19
C LEU A 172 9.49 -40.65 -5.30
N VAL A 173 9.45 -40.08 -4.09
CA VAL A 173 10.56 -40.16 -3.14
C VAL A 173 10.83 -41.61 -2.71
N LYS A 174 9.79 -42.40 -2.46
CA LYS A 174 9.95 -43.82 -2.10
C LYS A 174 10.58 -44.62 -3.24
N ASP A 175 10.15 -44.38 -4.47
CA ASP A 175 10.71 -45.03 -5.65
C ASP A 175 12.18 -44.66 -5.82
N GLU A 176 12.53 -43.38 -5.69
CA GLU A 176 13.92 -42.91 -5.75
C GLU A 176 14.80 -43.49 -4.62
N MET A 177 14.28 -43.58 -3.40
CA MET A 177 14.98 -44.24 -2.28
C MET A 177 15.24 -45.72 -2.56
N ALA A 178 14.24 -46.43 -3.11
CA ALA A 178 14.36 -47.83 -3.47
C ALA A 178 15.42 -48.04 -4.57
N GLU A 179 15.40 -47.22 -5.62
CA GLU A 179 16.42 -47.24 -6.70
C GLU A 179 17.83 -47.01 -6.17
N LYS A 180 17.98 -46.15 -5.16
CA LYS A 180 19.29 -45.83 -4.55
C LYS A 180 19.70 -46.76 -3.41
N ASN A 181 18.91 -47.80 -3.09
CA ASN A 181 19.10 -48.66 -1.90
C ASN A 181 19.23 -47.86 -0.58
N ILE A 182 18.55 -46.72 -0.49
CA ILE A 182 18.48 -45.92 0.72
C ILE A 182 17.35 -46.51 1.58
N LYS A 183 17.71 -47.03 2.77
CA LYS A 183 16.76 -47.57 3.75
C LYS A 183 16.24 -46.49 4.68
#